data_AF-A0A952YZJ3-F1
#
_entry.id   AF-A0A952YZJ3-F1
#
_cell.length_a   1.000
_cell.length_b   1.000
_cell.length_c   1.000
_cell.angle_alpha   90.00
_cell.angle_beta   90.00
_cell.angle_gamma   90.00
#
_symmetry.space_group_name_H-M   'P 1'
#
loop_
_entity.id
_entity.type
_entity.pdbx_description
1 polymer ?
#
loop_
_entity_poly.entity_id
_entity_poly.type
_entity_poly.pdbx_seq_one_letter_code
_entity_poly.pdbx_strand_id
1 'polypeptide(L)'
;MHADHLNTPRVIVDQTNTIVWRWDNTHAFGANLPNEDPEGNGQLFEYSPRFPGQYFDKETGLHYNYFRYYEPETGRYISPDPIGLAGGINVWGYVKGDPINLIDLLGLFFDSVKYASWMNEHAHLTSQHRCARYVRKGLEAGGADTRGHPISAKDYAPILIKNGFIPVPSQNYIPEIGDTVIFQPYSGGSQHGHIQTFTGNRWVSDFLQNNFYPGRGYQNSSYQIYRAPDCECYEH
;
A
#
# COMPACT_ATOMS: atom_id res chain seq x y z
N MET A 1 14.80 18.95 9.91
CA MET A 1 14.41 17.58 10.30
C MET A 1 15.32 16.62 9.56
N HIS A 2 15.83 15.61 10.26
CA HIS A 2 16.57 14.50 9.69
C HIS A 2 15.83 13.19 9.99
N ALA A 3 15.71 12.34 8.98
CA ALA A 3 15.02 11.06 9.04
C ALA A 3 15.96 9.91 8.65
N ASP A 4 15.57 8.68 8.98
CA ASP A 4 16.28 7.47 8.51
C ASP A 4 15.87 7.06 7.09
N HIS A 5 16.33 5.88 6.64
CA HIS A 5 16.07 5.36 5.29
C HIS A 5 14.60 5.05 5.02
N LEU A 6 13.79 4.80 6.06
CA LEU A 6 12.34 4.66 5.95
C LEU A 6 11.60 6.00 6.07
N ASN A 7 12.33 7.12 6.11
CA ASN A 7 11.78 8.45 6.36
C ASN A 7 11.15 8.59 7.77
N THR A 8 11.60 7.78 8.75
CA THR A 8 11.22 7.93 10.16
C THR A 8 11.97 9.12 10.76
N PRO A 9 11.29 10.09 11.39
CA PRO A 9 11.94 11.22 12.06
C PRO A 9 12.93 10.75 13.15
N ARG A 10 14.17 11.21 13.08
CA ARG A 10 15.23 10.92 14.08
C ARG A 10 15.69 12.14 14.84
N VAL A 11 15.81 13.28 14.16
CA VAL A 11 16.31 14.53 14.76
C VAL A 11 15.54 15.73 14.21
N ILE A 12 15.14 16.63 15.11
CA ILE A 12 14.59 17.94 14.75
C ILE A 12 15.51 19.01 15.36
N VAL A 13 15.87 19.97 14.53
CA VAL A 13 16.67 21.14 14.91
C VAL A 13 15.86 22.41 14.72
N ASP A 14 16.15 23.42 15.53
CA ASP A 14 15.60 24.76 15.37
C ASP A 14 16.35 25.59 14.30
N GLN A 15 16.02 26.88 14.19
CA GLN A 15 16.64 27.81 13.24
C GLN A 15 18.12 28.10 13.52
N THR A 16 18.60 27.75 14.72
CA THR A 16 19.99 27.93 15.16
C THR A 16 20.82 26.65 15.06
N ASN A 17 20.24 25.58 14.49
CA ASN A 17 20.79 24.21 14.45
C ASN A 17 20.93 23.54 15.83
N THR A 18 20.19 24.01 16.84
CA THR A 18 20.13 23.33 18.15
C THR A 18 19.16 22.16 18.07
N ILE A 19 19.50 21.01 18.65
CA ILE A 19 18.64 19.83 18.64
C ILE A 19 17.52 20.03 19.67
N VAL A 20 16.28 20.11 19.19
CA VAL A 20 15.09 20.31 20.04
C VAL A 20 14.33 19.01 20.30
N TRP A 21 14.52 17.99 19.46
CA TRP A 21 13.90 16.68 19.64
C TRP A 21 14.76 15.60 19.00
N ARG A 22 14.90 14.47 19.67
CA ARG A 22 15.73 13.35 19.20
C ARG A 22 15.11 12.01 19.53
N TRP A 23 15.05 11.14 18.53
CA TRP A 23 14.58 9.77 18.68
C TRP A 23 15.55 8.77 18.08
N ASP A 24 16.48 8.30 18.92
CA ASP A 24 17.48 7.29 18.52
C ASP A 24 16.89 5.89 18.31
N ASN A 25 15.61 5.68 18.65
CA ASN A 25 14.87 4.41 18.58
C ASN A 25 15.73 3.13 18.62
N THR A 26 16.16 2.75 19.81
CA THR A 26 16.92 1.51 20.02
C THR A 26 16.02 0.27 20.07
N HIS A 27 14.70 0.46 20.14
CA HIS A 27 13.73 -0.62 20.09
C HIS A 27 13.30 -0.88 18.64
N ALA A 28 13.48 -2.12 18.16
CA ALA A 28 13.14 -2.51 16.78
C ALA A 28 11.70 -2.10 16.39
N PHE A 29 10.76 -2.19 17.33
CA PHE A 29 9.34 -1.91 17.11
C PHE A 29 8.88 -0.51 17.54
N GLY A 30 9.79 0.39 17.92
CA GLY A 30 9.41 1.80 18.16
C GLY A 30 8.96 2.13 19.58
N ALA A 31 9.28 1.32 20.59
CA ALA A 31 8.70 1.43 21.94
C ALA A 31 9.36 2.51 22.81
N ASN A 32 10.66 2.76 22.64
CA ASN A 32 11.32 3.79 23.44
C ASN A 32 10.84 5.17 22.99
N LEU A 33 10.58 6.05 23.94
CA LEU A 33 10.13 7.41 23.65
C LEU A 33 11.26 8.30 23.13
N PRO A 34 10.93 9.34 22.35
CA PRO A 34 11.90 10.38 22.00
C PRO A 34 12.33 11.19 23.23
N ASN A 35 13.54 11.76 23.16
CA ASN A 35 13.95 12.84 24.04
C ASN A 35 13.39 14.17 23.51
N GLU A 36 12.44 14.75 24.23
CA GLU A 36 11.79 16.04 23.92
C GLU A 36 12.56 17.26 24.45
N ASP A 37 13.64 17.07 25.22
CA ASP A 37 14.58 18.12 25.64
C ASP A 37 16.04 17.61 25.60
N PRO A 38 16.63 17.51 24.40
CA PRO A 38 18.01 17.01 24.25
C PRO A 38 19.08 17.91 24.87
N GLU A 39 18.82 19.21 25.02
CA GLU A 39 19.75 20.17 25.62
C GLU A 39 19.64 20.24 27.15
N GLY A 40 18.58 19.66 27.75
CA GLY A 40 18.34 19.66 29.19
C GLY A 40 18.04 21.05 29.76
N ASN A 41 17.46 21.94 28.95
CA ASN A 41 17.19 23.34 29.31
C ASN A 41 15.76 23.57 29.84
N GLY A 42 14.94 22.51 29.91
CA GLY A 42 13.55 22.53 30.37
C GLY A 42 12.53 22.96 29.31
N GLN A 43 12.95 23.22 28.07
CA GLN A 43 12.05 23.53 26.95
C GLN A 43 11.73 22.25 26.18
N LEU A 44 10.55 21.69 26.46
CA LEU A 44 10.07 20.51 25.75
C LEU A 44 9.59 20.88 24.34
N PHE A 45 10.04 20.13 23.34
CA PHE A 45 9.49 20.15 21.99
C PHE A 45 8.73 18.86 21.72
N GLU A 46 7.40 18.93 21.69
CA GLU A 46 6.57 17.78 21.37
C GLU A 46 6.51 17.55 19.86
N TYR A 47 6.83 16.32 19.46
CA TYR A 47 6.65 15.84 18.11
C TYR A 47 6.16 14.40 18.12
N SER A 48 4.93 14.22 17.67
CA SER A 48 4.20 12.96 17.81
C SER A 48 4.30 11.99 16.63
N PRO A 49 4.66 12.38 15.39
CA PRO A 49 4.93 11.38 14.34
C PRO A 49 5.97 10.33 14.77
N ARG A 50 5.76 9.08 14.35
CA ARG A 50 6.59 7.91 14.67
C ARG A 50 7.06 7.23 13.38
N PHE A 51 7.01 5.90 13.28
CA PHE A 51 7.20 5.22 12.00
C PHE A 51 6.25 5.78 10.93
N PRO A 52 6.56 5.65 9.64
CA PRO A 52 5.72 6.19 8.58
C PRO A 52 4.25 5.77 8.72
N GLY A 53 3.34 6.74 8.69
CA GLY A 53 1.90 6.55 8.92
C GLY A 53 1.45 6.66 10.38
N GLN A 54 2.38 6.59 11.34
CA GLN A 54 2.07 6.51 12.76
C GLN A 54 2.16 7.87 13.48
N TYR A 55 1.23 8.09 14.41
CA TYR A 55 1.20 9.23 15.32
C TYR A 55 1.07 8.75 16.76
N PHE A 56 1.97 9.20 17.64
CA PHE A 56 1.93 8.87 19.05
C PHE A 56 0.77 9.56 19.75
N ASP A 57 -0.09 8.75 20.34
CA ASP A 57 -1.16 9.18 21.22
C ASP A 57 -0.68 9.12 22.67
N LYS A 58 -0.41 10.29 23.26
CA LYS A 58 0.08 10.42 24.64
C LYS A 58 -0.91 9.91 25.70
N GLU A 59 -2.21 9.93 25.42
CA GLU A 59 -3.22 9.53 26.41
C GLU A 59 -3.22 8.01 26.61
N THR A 60 -2.98 7.26 25.54
CA THR A 60 -3.02 5.79 25.54
C THR A 60 -1.63 5.16 25.54
N GLY A 61 -0.61 5.88 25.11
CA GLY A 61 0.73 5.33 24.84
C GLY A 61 0.81 4.52 23.54
N LEU A 62 -0.28 4.46 22.77
CA LEU A 62 -0.34 3.76 21.49
C LEU A 62 0.03 4.67 20.32
N HIS A 63 0.29 4.06 19.18
CA HIS A 63 0.53 4.78 17.94
C HIS A 63 -0.71 4.63 17.06
N TYR A 64 -1.41 5.73 16.80
CA TYR A 64 -2.47 5.76 15.81
C TYR A 64 -1.87 5.59 14.40
N ASN A 65 -2.28 4.55 13.68
CA ASN A 65 -1.88 4.25 12.31
C ASN A 65 -3.13 4.11 11.43
N TYR A 66 -3.79 5.24 11.20
CA TYR A 66 -4.99 5.42 10.37
C TYR A 66 -6.14 4.42 10.62
N PHE A 67 -6.07 3.21 10.07
CA PHE A 67 -7.09 2.17 10.28
C PHE A 67 -6.96 1.41 11.60
N ARG A 68 -5.79 1.46 12.26
CA ARG A 68 -5.51 0.68 13.47
C ARG A 68 -4.70 1.48 14.48
N TYR A 69 -4.75 1.03 15.74
CA TYR A 69 -3.81 1.45 16.78
C TYR A 69 -2.72 0.39 16.92
N TYR A 70 -1.47 0.83 16.94
CA TYR A 70 -0.27 0.02 17.05
C TYR A 70 0.31 0.14 18.46
N GLU A 71 0.62 -0.99 19.07
CA GLU A 71 1.30 -1.11 20.35
C GLU A 71 2.77 -1.46 20.11
N PRO A 72 3.69 -0.50 20.29
CA PRO A 72 5.10 -0.71 19.94
C PRO A 72 5.83 -1.68 20.89
N GLU A 73 5.35 -1.81 22.13
CA GLU A 73 5.90 -2.76 23.14
C GLU A 73 5.77 -4.21 22.67
N THR A 74 4.64 -4.57 22.04
CA THR A 74 4.40 -5.92 21.53
C THR A 74 4.70 -6.07 20.04
N GLY A 75 4.93 -4.95 19.34
CA GLY A 75 5.16 -4.92 17.90
C GLY A 75 3.92 -5.31 17.08
N ARG A 76 2.72 -5.02 17.59
CA ARG A 76 1.45 -5.48 17.00
C ARG A 76 0.40 -4.38 16.99
N TYR A 77 -0.57 -4.54 16.10
CA TYR A 77 -1.82 -3.80 16.21
C TYR A 77 -2.68 -4.35 17.34
N ILE A 78 -3.44 -3.48 17.99
CA ILE A 78 -4.40 -3.83 19.06
C ILE A 78 -5.80 -4.15 18.51
N SER A 79 -5.97 -4.10 17.20
CA SER A 79 -7.16 -4.56 16.49
C SER A 79 -6.75 -5.50 15.34
N PRO A 80 -7.59 -6.49 14.99
CA PRO A 80 -7.34 -7.31 13.82
C PRO A 80 -7.35 -6.45 12.57
N ASP A 81 -6.58 -6.84 11.56
CA ASP A 81 -6.54 -6.16 10.27
C ASP A 81 -7.97 -6.04 9.69
N PRO A 82 -8.46 -4.83 9.38
CA PRO A 82 -9.78 -4.64 8.78
C PRO A 82 -9.96 -5.36 7.44
N ILE A 83 -8.86 -5.62 6.73
CA ILE A 83 -8.90 -6.45 5.51
C ILE A 83 -8.84 -7.95 5.84
N GLY A 84 -8.51 -8.35 7.07
CA GLY A 84 -8.54 -9.74 7.58
C GLY A 84 -7.25 -10.50 7.31
N LEU A 85 -7.32 -11.80 6.99
CA LEU A 85 -6.16 -12.64 6.58
C LEU A 85 -5.45 -12.14 5.29
N ALA A 86 -6.08 -11.15 4.70
CA ALA A 86 -5.68 -10.36 3.58
C ALA A 86 -4.41 -9.53 3.92
N GLY A 87 -4.30 -9.07 5.18
CA GLY A 87 -3.09 -8.46 5.77
C GLY A 87 -1.95 -9.43 6.10
N GLY A 88 -2.11 -10.72 5.76
CA GLY A 88 -1.24 -11.81 6.20
C GLY A 88 -1.92 -12.72 7.23
N ILE A 89 -1.31 -13.88 7.49
CA ILE A 89 -1.85 -14.89 8.43
C ILE A 89 -1.96 -14.32 9.85
N ASN A 90 -1.02 -13.45 10.23
CA ASN A 90 -1.09 -12.71 11.48
C ASN A 90 -1.86 -11.40 11.28
N VAL A 91 -3.17 -11.44 11.54
CA VAL A 91 -4.05 -10.26 11.43
C VAL A 91 -3.72 -9.15 12.43
N TRP A 92 -2.83 -9.39 13.39
CA TRP A 92 -2.36 -8.38 14.36
C TRP A 92 -0.95 -7.89 14.05
N GLY A 93 -0.28 -8.44 13.03
CA GLY A 93 1.11 -8.17 12.74
C GLY A 93 1.32 -6.77 12.18
N TYR A 94 2.40 -6.12 12.63
CA TYR A 94 2.97 -4.96 11.94
C TYR A 94 4.04 -5.45 10.98
N VAL A 95 3.93 -5.07 9.70
CA VAL A 95 4.97 -5.20 8.66
C VAL A 95 5.73 -6.54 8.64
N LYS A 96 5.01 -7.67 8.73
CA LYS A 96 5.59 -9.03 8.75
C LYS A 96 6.67 -9.26 9.84
N GLY A 97 6.75 -8.40 10.85
CA GLY A 97 7.78 -8.45 11.89
C GLY A 97 9.12 -7.82 11.50
N ASP A 98 9.19 -7.08 10.38
CA ASP A 98 10.40 -6.42 9.89
C ASP A 98 10.24 -4.88 9.78
N PRO A 99 10.10 -4.17 10.92
CA PRO A 99 9.91 -2.71 10.96
C PRO A 99 11.16 -1.90 10.59
N ILE A 100 12.29 -2.56 10.34
CA ILE A 100 13.53 -1.92 9.93
C ILE A 100 13.55 -1.73 8.40
N ASN A 101 12.91 -2.65 7.67
CA ASN A 101 12.91 -2.62 6.21
C ASN A 101 11.54 -2.27 5.61
N LEU A 102 10.46 -2.44 6.38
CA LEU A 102 9.09 -2.33 5.86
C LEU A 102 8.30 -1.25 6.61
N ILE A 103 7.35 -0.65 5.89
CA ILE A 103 6.44 0.36 6.40
C ILE A 103 4.99 -0.08 6.17
N ASP A 104 4.08 0.40 7.01
CA ASP A 104 2.63 0.25 6.83
C ASP A 104 1.98 1.61 7.07
N LEU A 105 1.82 2.38 5.98
CA LEU A 105 1.38 3.78 6.04
C LEU A 105 -0.09 3.97 6.46
N LEU A 106 -0.91 2.93 6.29
CA LEU A 106 -2.35 3.01 6.49
C LEU A 106 -2.80 2.17 7.68
N GLY A 107 -1.94 1.30 8.20
CA GLY A 107 -2.41 0.21 9.05
C GLY A 107 -3.15 -0.85 8.24
N LEU A 108 -2.80 -1.07 6.97
CA LEU A 108 -3.34 -2.13 6.11
C LEU A 108 -2.20 -2.74 5.29
N PHE A 109 -2.04 -4.05 5.35
CA PHE A 109 -0.98 -4.74 4.62
C PHE A 109 -1.54 -5.36 3.32
N PHE A 110 -1.27 -4.79 2.15
CA PHE A 110 -1.61 -5.40 0.86
C PHE A 110 -0.38 -6.04 0.22
N ASP A 111 -0.47 -7.33 -0.12
CA ASP A 111 0.63 -8.10 -0.71
C ASP A 111 0.53 -8.10 -2.25
N SER A 112 1.19 -7.12 -2.87
CA SER A 112 1.21 -6.94 -4.34
C SER A 112 1.86 -8.13 -5.07
N VAL A 113 2.83 -8.81 -4.46
CA VAL A 113 3.48 -10.01 -5.00
C VAL A 113 2.50 -11.18 -5.03
N LYS A 114 1.77 -11.42 -3.94
CA LYS A 114 0.75 -12.47 -3.89
C LYS A 114 -0.42 -12.20 -4.83
N TYR A 115 -0.82 -10.94 -4.97
CA TYR A 115 -1.77 -10.52 -6.00
C TYR A 115 -1.26 -10.89 -7.40
N ALA A 116 -0.04 -10.49 -7.75
CA ALA A 116 0.57 -10.77 -9.04
C ALA A 116 0.74 -12.27 -9.31
N SER A 117 1.17 -13.06 -8.31
CA SER A 117 1.32 -14.51 -8.40
C SER A 117 -0.03 -15.17 -8.69
N TRP A 118 -1.07 -14.80 -7.94
CA TRP A 118 -2.41 -15.31 -8.16
C TRP A 118 -2.90 -15.03 -9.58
N MET A 119 -2.68 -13.79 -10.08
CA MET A 119 -3.06 -13.41 -11.43
C MET A 119 -2.34 -14.27 -12.48
N ASN A 120 -1.03 -14.48 -12.35
CA ASN A 120 -0.27 -15.33 -13.26
C ASN A 120 -0.73 -16.79 -13.24
N GLU A 121 -0.94 -17.38 -12.06
CA GLU A 121 -1.32 -18.79 -11.88
C GLU A 121 -2.71 -19.11 -12.43
N HIS A 122 -3.62 -18.13 -12.42
CA HIS A 122 -5.02 -18.32 -12.81
C HIS A 122 -5.35 -17.75 -14.19
N ALA A 123 -4.40 -17.11 -14.87
CA ALA A 123 -4.60 -16.57 -16.19
C ALA A 123 -4.73 -17.66 -17.25
N HIS A 124 -5.68 -17.48 -18.16
CA HIS A 124 -5.84 -18.32 -19.33
C HIS A 124 -4.98 -17.81 -20.50
N LEU A 125 -4.82 -18.65 -21.53
CA LEU A 125 -4.15 -18.24 -22.77
C LEU A 125 -5.02 -17.28 -23.61
N THR A 126 -6.34 -17.29 -23.40
CA THR A 126 -7.31 -16.48 -24.13
C THR A 126 -8.36 -15.89 -23.19
N SER A 127 -8.97 -14.76 -23.59
CA SER A 127 -9.96 -14.07 -22.78
C SER A 127 -11.14 -14.96 -22.41
N GLN A 128 -11.54 -14.88 -21.14
CA GLN A 128 -12.70 -15.56 -20.57
C GLN A 128 -13.88 -14.60 -20.38
N HIS A 129 -13.76 -13.35 -20.86
CA HIS A 129 -14.70 -12.25 -20.66
C HIS A 129 -15.03 -12.00 -19.17
N ARG A 130 -14.07 -12.25 -18.29
CA ARG A 130 -14.26 -12.21 -16.82
C ARG A 130 -13.17 -11.41 -16.11
N CYS A 131 -12.51 -10.48 -16.82
CA CYS A 131 -11.39 -9.69 -16.30
C CYS A 131 -11.67 -9.08 -14.92
N ALA A 132 -12.82 -8.43 -14.72
CA ALA A 132 -13.23 -7.87 -13.43
C ALA A 132 -13.28 -8.92 -12.31
N ARG A 133 -13.78 -10.13 -12.60
CA ARG A 133 -13.86 -11.21 -11.61
C ARG A 133 -12.49 -11.78 -11.26
N TYR A 134 -11.59 -11.92 -12.24
CA TYR A 134 -10.25 -12.43 -11.99
C TYR A 134 -9.40 -11.43 -11.23
N VAL A 135 -9.39 -10.17 -11.67
CA VAL A 135 -8.72 -9.10 -10.95
C VAL A 135 -9.24 -9.00 -9.52
N ARG A 136 -10.56 -9.09 -9.30
CA ARG A 136 -11.13 -9.14 -7.94
C ARG A 136 -10.56 -10.28 -7.09
N LYS A 137 -10.49 -11.49 -7.64
CA LYS A 137 -9.96 -12.64 -6.90
C LYS A 137 -8.46 -12.51 -6.63
N GLY A 138 -7.71 -11.91 -7.55
CA GLY A 138 -6.31 -11.57 -7.33
C GLY A 138 -6.15 -10.52 -6.23
N LEU A 139 -6.96 -9.47 -6.27
CA LEU A 139 -7.03 -8.44 -5.23
C LEU A 139 -7.35 -9.11 -3.88
N GLU A 140 -8.36 -9.97 -3.79
CA GLU A 140 -8.69 -10.75 -2.58
C GLU A 140 -7.52 -11.64 -2.13
N ALA A 141 -6.77 -12.23 -3.06
CA ALA A 141 -5.61 -13.06 -2.74
C ALA A 141 -4.44 -12.25 -2.17
N GLY A 142 -4.17 -11.07 -2.75
CA GLY A 142 -3.20 -10.09 -2.25
C GLY A 142 -3.68 -9.31 -1.02
N GLY A 143 -4.96 -9.41 -0.72
CA GLY A 143 -5.49 -8.99 0.56
C GLY A 143 -6.47 -7.81 0.55
N ALA A 144 -7.02 -7.44 -0.60
CA ALA A 144 -7.98 -6.35 -0.69
C ALA A 144 -9.38 -6.76 -0.18
N ASP A 145 -10.04 -5.85 0.53
CA ASP A 145 -11.48 -5.92 0.79
C ASP A 145 -12.29 -5.44 -0.43
N THR A 146 -12.83 -6.40 -1.16
CA THR A 146 -13.64 -6.19 -2.36
C THR A 146 -15.16 -6.24 -2.07
N ARG A 147 -15.60 -6.20 -0.81
CA ARG A 147 -17.05 -6.14 -0.49
C ARG A 147 -17.68 -4.90 -1.15
N GLY A 148 -18.83 -5.12 -1.79
CA GLY A 148 -19.50 -4.10 -2.59
C GLY A 148 -18.89 -3.89 -3.98
N HIS A 149 -18.05 -4.81 -4.46
CA HIS A 149 -17.43 -4.71 -5.78
C HIS A 149 -18.46 -4.52 -6.90
N PRO A 150 -18.12 -3.72 -7.94
CA PRO A 150 -18.96 -3.61 -9.11
C PRO A 150 -18.86 -4.87 -9.98
N ILE A 151 -19.79 -5.00 -10.93
CA ILE A 151 -19.75 -6.04 -11.96
C ILE A 151 -18.79 -5.63 -13.09
N SER A 152 -18.82 -4.35 -13.49
CA SER A 152 -18.04 -3.85 -14.63
C SER A 152 -16.63 -3.47 -14.23
N ALA A 153 -15.66 -3.80 -15.09
CA ALA A 153 -14.26 -3.42 -14.92
C ALA A 153 -14.07 -1.89 -14.84
N LYS A 154 -14.80 -1.14 -15.67
CA LYS A 154 -14.73 0.33 -15.74
C LYS A 154 -15.04 1.05 -14.43
N ASP A 155 -15.75 0.38 -13.52
CA ASP A 155 -16.26 0.94 -12.26
C ASP A 155 -15.39 0.54 -11.05
N TYR A 156 -14.25 -0.16 -11.24
CA TYR A 156 -13.44 -0.70 -10.13
C TYR A 156 -12.65 0.33 -9.32
N ALA A 157 -12.52 1.57 -9.81
CA ALA A 157 -11.70 2.61 -9.19
C ALA A 157 -11.96 2.80 -7.69
N PRO A 158 -13.21 2.87 -7.19
CA PRO A 158 -13.48 3.03 -5.76
C PRO A 158 -12.98 1.84 -4.91
N ILE A 159 -12.99 0.62 -5.45
CA ILE A 159 -12.46 -0.56 -4.73
C ILE A 159 -10.95 -0.48 -4.62
N LEU A 160 -10.25 -0.06 -5.67
CA LEU A 160 -8.79 0.11 -5.64
C LEU A 160 -8.41 1.20 -4.64
N ILE A 161 -9.04 2.38 -4.72
CA ILE A 161 -8.75 3.52 -3.83
C ILE A 161 -9.04 3.17 -2.37
N LYS A 162 -10.16 2.49 -2.08
CA LYS A 162 -10.49 2.01 -0.73
C LYS A 162 -9.40 1.12 -0.15
N ASN A 163 -8.73 0.33 -0.99
CA ASN A 163 -7.64 -0.56 -0.59
C ASN A 163 -6.27 0.09 -0.71
N GLY A 164 -6.19 1.42 -0.69
CA GLY A 164 -4.92 2.16 -0.64
C GLY A 164 -4.25 2.38 -1.99
N PHE A 165 -4.86 1.97 -3.10
CA PHE A 165 -4.26 2.21 -4.40
C PHE A 165 -4.38 3.69 -4.81
N ILE A 166 -3.32 4.25 -5.38
CA ILE A 166 -3.28 5.66 -5.79
C ILE A 166 -3.24 5.81 -7.31
N PRO A 167 -3.96 6.77 -7.91
CA PRO A 167 -3.91 6.98 -9.35
C PRO A 167 -2.53 7.51 -9.78
N VAL A 168 -1.96 6.94 -10.84
CA VAL A 168 -0.65 7.33 -11.39
C VAL A 168 -0.82 7.98 -12.76
N PRO A 169 -0.13 9.10 -13.05
CA PRO A 169 -0.08 9.67 -14.39
C PRO A 169 0.54 8.70 -15.41
N SER A 170 0.05 8.70 -16.65
CA SER A 170 0.58 7.84 -17.71
C SER A 170 1.90 8.35 -18.32
N GLN A 171 2.27 9.60 -18.07
CA GLN A 171 3.49 10.19 -18.61
C GLN A 171 4.73 9.62 -17.92
N ASN A 172 5.68 9.09 -18.70
CA ASN A 172 6.90 8.43 -18.20
C ASN A 172 6.61 7.30 -17.19
N TYR A 173 5.46 6.68 -17.29
CA TYR A 173 5.04 5.62 -16.38
C TYR A 173 5.94 4.40 -16.50
N ILE A 174 6.46 3.95 -15.35
CA ILE A 174 7.21 2.71 -15.19
C ILE A 174 6.31 1.75 -14.40
N PRO A 175 5.98 0.56 -14.95
CA PRO A 175 5.13 -0.41 -14.27
C PRO A 175 5.79 -1.03 -13.04
N GLU A 176 5.04 -1.11 -11.95
CA GLU A 176 5.42 -1.78 -10.70
C GLU A 176 4.48 -2.96 -10.41
N ILE A 177 4.96 -3.97 -9.68
CA ILE A 177 4.20 -5.19 -9.40
C ILE A 177 2.90 -4.82 -8.67
N GLY A 178 1.77 -5.30 -9.16
CA GLY A 178 0.46 -5.02 -8.59
C GLY A 178 -0.22 -3.77 -9.17
N ASP A 179 0.49 -2.95 -9.94
CA ASP A 179 -0.14 -1.82 -10.66
C ASP A 179 -1.33 -2.32 -11.47
N THR A 180 -2.48 -1.69 -11.27
CA THR A 180 -3.74 -2.11 -11.87
C THR A 180 -4.28 -1.01 -12.76
N VAL A 181 -4.57 -1.34 -14.02
CA VAL A 181 -5.12 -0.39 -15.00
C VAL A 181 -6.57 -0.73 -15.31
N ILE A 182 -7.40 0.32 -15.35
CA ILE A 182 -8.80 0.25 -15.77
C ILE A 182 -8.92 0.97 -17.11
N PHE A 183 -9.37 0.25 -18.14
CA PHE A 183 -9.76 0.80 -19.44
C PHE A 183 -11.26 1.02 -19.50
N GLN A 184 -11.67 2.17 -20.02
CA GLN A 184 -13.07 2.49 -20.27
C GLN A 184 -13.60 1.75 -21.52
N PRO A 185 -14.93 1.66 -21.69
CA PRO A 185 -15.54 1.20 -22.93
C PRO A 185 -15.14 2.07 -24.12
N TYR A 186 -15.11 1.47 -25.32
CA TYR A 186 -14.97 2.18 -26.59
C TYR A 186 -16.06 1.70 -27.57
N SER A 187 -16.27 2.45 -28.66
CA SER A 187 -17.30 2.11 -29.66
C SER A 187 -17.01 0.76 -30.33
N GLY A 188 -17.97 -0.17 -30.29
CA GLY A 188 -17.81 -1.54 -30.80
C GLY A 188 -17.03 -2.48 -29.86
N GLY A 189 -16.65 -2.01 -28.67
CA GLY A 189 -16.00 -2.80 -27.62
C GLY A 189 -16.95 -3.26 -26.51
N SER A 190 -16.37 -3.80 -25.44
CA SER A 190 -17.10 -4.18 -24.23
C SER A 190 -17.68 -2.95 -23.52
N GLN A 191 -18.98 -2.99 -23.19
CA GLN A 191 -19.66 -1.96 -22.38
C GLN A 191 -19.19 -1.93 -20.91
N HIS A 192 -18.47 -2.98 -20.47
CA HIS A 192 -17.95 -3.11 -19.12
C HIS A 192 -16.52 -2.57 -18.97
N GLY A 193 -15.87 -2.14 -20.05
CA GLY A 193 -14.44 -1.79 -20.04
C GLY A 193 -13.54 -3.02 -19.93
N HIS A 194 -12.31 -2.82 -19.47
CA HIS A 194 -11.35 -3.89 -19.16
C HIS A 194 -10.49 -3.52 -17.96
N ILE A 195 -10.05 -4.51 -17.18
CA ILE A 195 -9.15 -4.30 -16.04
C ILE A 195 -8.08 -5.38 -16.05
N GLN A 196 -6.85 -4.99 -15.72
CA GLN A 196 -5.70 -5.87 -15.71
C GLN A 196 -4.61 -5.33 -14.79
N THR A 197 -3.67 -6.20 -14.44
CA THR A 197 -2.64 -5.96 -13.42
C THR A 197 -1.27 -6.28 -13.98
N PHE A 198 -0.26 -5.49 -13.63
CA PHE A 198 1.12 -5.78 -13.96
C PHE A 198 1.70 -6.77 -12.94
N THR A 199 2.26 -7.88 -13.42
CA THR A 199 2.77 -8.96 -12.55
C THR A 199 4.30 -8.95 -12.41
N GLY A 200 4.95 -7.85 -12.82
CA GLY A 200 6.41 -7.70 -12.80
C GLY A 200 7.07 -7.96 -14.16
N ASN A 201 6.45 -8.76 -15.02
CA ASN A 201 6.96 -9.03 -16.36
C ASN A 201 5.92 -8.83 -17.49
N ARG A 202 4.62 -8.81 -17.17
CA ARG A 202 3.55 -8.63 -18.15
C ARG A 202 2.26 -8.13 -17.50
N TRP A 203 1.34 -7.67 -18.33
CA TRP A 203 -0.03 -7.38 -17.92
C TRP A 203 -0.88 -8.65 -17.95
N VAL A 204 -1.77 -8.80 -16.98
CA VAL A 204 -2.62 -9.98 -16.82
C VAL A 204 -4.02 -9.59 -16.37
N SER A 205 -5.04 -10.20 -16.96
CA SER A 205 -6.43 -10.09 -16.53
C SER A 205 -6.97 -11.48 -16.15
N ASP A 206 -8.11 -11.88 -16.69
CA ASP A 206 -8.50 -13.28 -16.86
C ASP A 206 -7.64 -14.05 -17.88
N PHE A 207 -6.76 -13.37 -18.62
CA PHE A 207 -5.81 -13.99 -19.55
C PHE A 207 -4.49 -13.22 -19.61
N LEU A 208 -3.45 -13.88 -20.14
CA LEU A 208 -2.14 -13.29 -20.34
C LEU A 208 -2.18 -12.24 -21.46
N GLN A 209 -1.75 -11.01 -21.18
CA GLN A 209 -1.69 -9.96 -22.19
C GLN A 209 -0.33 -9.95 -22.89
N ASN A 210 -0.34 -9.64 -24.18
CA ASN A 210 0.88 -9.51 -24.97
C ASN A 210 1.55 -8.13 -24.81
N ASN A 211 0.78 -7.11 -24.42
CA ASN A 211 1.27 -5.75 -24.20
C ASN A 211 0.33 -4.99 -23.25
N PHE A 212 0.60 -3.70 -23.02
CA PHE A 212 -0.23 -2.84 -22.16
C PHE A 212 -1.69 -2.75 -22.62
N TYR A 213 -1.96 -2.69 -23.92
CA TYR A 213 -3.34 -2.63 -24.41
C TYR A 213 -3.91 -4.04 -24.61
N PRO A 214 -5.05 -4.38 -24.00
CA PRO A 214 -5.63 -5.73 -24.06
C PRO A 214 -6.17 -6.11 -25.45
N GLY A 215 -6.25 -5.12 -26.35
CA GLY A 215 -6.64 -5.32 -27.74
C GLY A 215 -6.56 -4.01 -28.52
N ARG A 216 -6.57 -4.11 -29.85
CA ARG A 216 -6.41 -2.96 -30.75
C ARG A 216 -7.44 -1.85 -30.51
N GLY A 217 -8.68 -2.21 -30.18
CA GLY A 217 -9.73 -1.22 -29.89
C GLY A 217 -9.50 -0.40 -28.62
N TYR A 218 -8.76 -0.95 -27.64
CA TYR A 218 -8.44 -0.23 -26.40
C TYR A 218 -7.30 0.78 -26.54
N GLN A 219 -6.57 0.79 -27.66
CA GLN A 219 -5.52 1.79 -27.92
C GLN A 219 -6.07 3.23 -27.96
N ASN A 220 -7.34 3.38 -28.33
CA ASN A 220 -8.04 4.66 -28.36
C ASN A 220 -8.96 4.86 -27.15
N SER A 221 -8.99 3.91 -26.21
CA SER A 221 -9.81 4.02 -25.01
C SER A 221 -9.10 4.83 -23.94
N SER A 222 -9.85 5.61 -23.16
CA SER A 222 -9.32 6.21 -21.95
C SER A 222 -9.04 5.14 -20.90
N TYR A 223 -7.99 5.35 -20.11
CA TYR A 223 -7.61 4.46 -19.03
C TYR A 223 -7.04 5.23 -17.85
N GLN A 224 -7.06 4.60 -16.68
CA GLN A 224 -6.38 5.09 -15.48
C GLN A 224 -5.60 3.94 -14.84
N ILE A 225 -4.34 4.22 -14.50
CA ILE A 225 -3.46 3.29 -13.78
C ILE A 225 -3.52 3.61 -12.29
N TYR A 226 -3.52 2.58 -11.46
CA TYR A 226 -3.54 2.66 -10.02
C TYR A 226 -2.34 1.89 -9.46
N ARG A 227 -1.49 2.58 -8.69
CA ARG A 227 -0.40 1.96 -7.95
C ARG A 227 -0.93 1.16 -6.79
N ALA A 228 -0.48 -0.09 -6.64
CA ALA A 228 -0.71 -0.81 -5.40
C ALA A 228 -0.06 -0.04 -4.23
N PRO A 229 -0.64 -0.03 -3.03
CA PRO A 229 0.08 0.44 -1.87
C PRO A 229 1.22 -0.55 -1.62
N ASP A 230 2.43 -0.17 -2.03
CA ASP A 230 3.60 -0.99 -1.80
C ASP A 230 3.83 -1.13 -0.30
N CYS A 231 4.08 -2.37 0.13
CA CYS A 231 5.04 -2.56 1.20
C CYS A 231 6.39 -2.48 0.48
N GLU A 232 7.17 -1.41 0.68
CA GLU A 232 8.51 -1.27 0.08
C GLU A 232 9.41 -2.43 0.53
N CYS A 233 9.34 -3.57 -0.16
CA CYS A 233 10.37 -4.60 -0.11
C CYS A 233 11.41 -4.23 -1.16
N TYR A 234 12.28 -3.25 -0.88
CA TYR A 234 13.51 -3.13 -1.64
C TYR A 234 14.42 -4.30 -1.24
N GLU A 235 14.32 -5.42 -1.97
CA GLU A 235 15.46 -6.34 -2.08
C GLU A 235 16.54 -5.60 -2.89
N HIS A 236 17.56 -5.11 -2.19
CA HIS A 236 18.86 -4.76 -2.78
C HIS A 236 19.77 -5.98 -2.82
#